data_AF-A0A961GWD3-F1
#
_entry.id   AF-A0A961GWD3-F1
#
_cell.length_a   1.000
_cell.length_b   1.000
_cell.length_c   1.000
_cell.angle_alpha   90.00
_cell.angle_beta   90.00
_cell.angle_gamma   90.00
#
_symmetry.space_group_name_H-M   'P 1'
#
loop_
_entity.id
_entity.type
_entity.pdbx_description
1 polymer ?
#
loop_
_entity_poly.entity_id
_entity_poly.type
_entity_poly.pdbx_seq_one_letter_code
_entity_poly.pdbx_strand_id
1 'polypeptide(L)' 'SLERNVLLTMLSRIGQNSRVVLTHDVAQRDNLRVGRHDGIAAVIEKLKGHPLFGHVTLTRSERSEIAALVTDLLED' A
#
# COMPACT_ATOMS: atom_id res chain seq x y z
N SER A 1 9.58 -1.48 -4.35
CA SER A 1 8.94 -2.60 -5.07
C SER A 1 8.23 -3.49 -4.06
N LEU A 2 6.91 -3.38 -3.93
CA LEU A 2 6.09 -4.28 -3.10
C LEU A 2 5.74 -5.53 -3.92
N GLU A 3 6.79 -6.17 -4.46
CA GLU A 3 6.64 -7.40 -5.22
C GLU A 3 6.19 -8.54 -4.32
N ARG A 4 5.33 -9.40 -4.86
CA ARG A 4 4.71 -10.51 -4.15
C ARG A 4 5.70 -11.39 -3.37
N ASN A 5 6.87 -11.69 -3.94
CA ASN A 5 7.86 -12.55 -3.31
C ASN A 5 8.54 -11.89 -2.09
N VAL A 6 8.74 -10.57 -2.14
CA VAL A 6 9.27 -9.79 -1.02
C VAL A 6 8.26 -9.80 0.13
N LEU A 7 6.99 -9.51 -0.19
CA LEU A 7 5.90 -9.57 0.78
C LEU A 7 5.78 -10.94 1.43
N LEU A 8 5.83 -12.02 0.64
CA LEU A 8 5.76 -13.39 1.16
C LEU A 8 6.89 -13.69 2.14
N THR A 9 8.13 -13.32 1.79
CA THR A 9 9.31 -13.60 2.63
C THR A 9 9.26 -12.83 3.95
N MET A 10 8.67 -11.63 3.97
CA MET A 10 8.49 -10.83 5.18
C MET A 10 7.33 -11.39 6.03
N LEU A 11 6.17 -11.63 5.41
CA LEU A 11 4.97 -12.12 6.08
C LEU A 11 5.10 -13.56 6.59
N SER A 12 6.01 -14.37 6.05
CA SER A 12 6.27 -15.72 6.57
C SER A 12 7.16 -15.74 7.81
N ARG A 13 7.68 -14.58 8.26
CA ARG A 13 8.64 -14.46 9.37
C ARG A 13 8.10 -13.66 10.57
N ILE A 14 6.81 -13.35 10.59
CA ILE A 14 6.19 -12.63 11.71
C ILE A 14 6.14 -13.53 12.94
N GLY A 15 6.57 -13.01 14.09
CA GLY A 15 6.53 -13.71 15.37
C GLY A 15 5.15 -13.74 16.01
N GLN A 16 4.99 -14.56 17.05
CA GLN A 16 3.78 -14.56 17.89
C GLN A 16 3.54 -13.17 18.50
N ASN A 17 2.27 -12.83 18.72
CA ASN A 17 1.84 -11.54 19.27
C ASN A 17 2.31 -10.30 18.48
N SER A 18 2.71 -10.47 17.22
CA SER A 18 3.11 -9.38 16.33
C SER A 18 1.99 -9.02 15.35
N ARG A 19 2.01 -7.79 14.85
CA ARG A 19 1.11 -7.31 13.79
C ARG A 19 1.94 -6.62 12.72
N VAL A 20 1.54 -6.77 11.46
CA VAL A 20 2.13 -6.05 10.33
C VAL A 20 1.07 -5.14 9.75
N VAL A 21 1.42 -3.87 9.56
CA VAL A 21 0.58 -2.89 8.85
C VAL A 21 1.35 -2.49 7.60
N LEU A 22 0.75 -2.76 6.44
CA LEU A 22 1.29 -2.36 5.15
C LEU A 22 0.49 -1.16 4.64
N THR A 23 1.18 -0.09 4.29
CA THR A 23 0.60 1.07 3.61
C THR A 23 1.03 1.04 2.15
N HIS A 24 0.11 1.36 1.24
CA HIS A 24 0.34 1.36 -0.20
C HIS A 24 -0.50 2.43 -0.87
N ASP A 25 0.07 3.08 -1.86
CA ASP A 25 -0.63 3.99 -2.77
C ASP A 25 -0.52 3.45 -4.19
N VAL A 26 -1.66 3.05 -4.76
CA VAL A 26 -1.76 2.52 -6.12
C VAL A 26 -1.44 3.59 -7.18
N ALA A 27 -1.64 4.88 -6.84
CA ALA A 27 -1.43 6.00 -7.73
C ALA A 27 0.04 6.47 -7.76
N GLN A 28 0.85 6.20 -6.72
CA GLN A 28 2.29 6.46 -6.74
C GLN A 28 3.03 5.43 -7.61
N ARG A 29 3.06 5.71 -8.92
CA ARG A 29 3.72 4.89 -9.94
C ARG A 29 5.12 5.44 -10.25
N ASP A 30 5.98 5.51 -9.23
CA ASP A 30 7.36 6.01 -9.39
C ASP A 30 8.22 5.05 -10.24
N ASN A 31 7.73 3.84 -10.53
CA ASN A 31 8.38 2.85 -11.38
C ASN A 31 7.50 2.48 -12.58
N LEU A 32 7.89 2.91 -13.78
CA LEU A 32 7.30 2.55 -15.09
C LEU A 32 7.26 1.03 -15.39
N ARG A 33 7.84 0.19 -14.51
CA ARG A 33 7.83 -1.29 -14.62
C ARG A 33 6.66 -1.98 -13.92
N VAL A 34 5.79 -1.24 -13.21
CA VAL A 34 4.61 -1.83 -12.57
C VAL A 34 3.46 -1.89 -13.58
N GLY A 35 3.51 -2.90 -14.45
CA GLY A 35 2.38 -3.34 -15.26
C GLY A 35 1.27 -3.96 -14.40
N ARG A 36 0.21 -4.44 -15.05
CA ARG A 36 -1.06 -5.06 -14.54
C ARG A 36 -0.98 -6.11 -13.39
N HIS A 37 0.19 -6.35 -12.82
CA HIS A 37 0.47 -7.26 -11.72
C HIS A 37 0.91 -6.50 -10.46
N ASP A 38 0.08 -5.59 -9.95
CA ASP A 38 0.31 -5.02 -8.62
C ASP A 38 0.30 -6.18 -7.59
N GLY A 39 1.47 -6.44 -7.00
CA GLY A 39 1.67 -7.52 -6.04
C GLY A 39 0.76 -7.39 -4.83
N ILE A 40 0.38 -6.16 -4.46
CA ILE A 40 -0.48 -5.89 -3.30
C ILE A 40 -1.93 -6.20 -3.60
N ALA A 41 -2.46 -5.78 -4.74
CA ALA A 41 -3.83 -6.10 -5.14
C ALA A 41 -4.07 -7.63 -5.15
N ALA A 42 -3.12 -8.40 -5.69
CA ALA A 42 -3.20 -9.85 -5.71
C ALA A 42 -3.11 -10.50 -4.31
N VAL A 43 -2.39 -9.87 -3.37
CA VAL A 43 -2.32 -10.34 -1.97
C VAL A 43 -3.63 -10.03 -1.25
N ILE A 44 -4.18 -8.82 -1.43
CA ILE A 44 -5.47 -8.41 -0.84
C ILE A 44 -6.57 -9.38 -1.27
N GLU A 45 -6.71 -9.63 -2.57
CA GLU A 45 -7.77 -10.51 -3.09
C GLU A 45 -7.60 -11.96 -2.60
N LYS A 46 -6.37 -12.45 -2.44
CA LYS A 46 -6.12 -13.80 -1.91
C LYS A 46 -6.39 -13.96 -0.42
N LEU A 47 -6.24 -12.89 0.37
CA LEU A 47 -6.38 -12.93 1.83
C LEU A 47 -7.74 -12.40 2.31
N LYS A 48 -8.53 -11.80 1.43
CA LYS A 48 -9.85 -11.25 1.74
C LYS A 48 -10.74 -12.30 2.41
N GLY A 49 -11.35 -11.93 3.53
CA GLY A 49 -12.22 -12.81 4.32
C GLY A 49 -11.49 -13.72 5.31
N HIS A 50 -10.15 -13.74 5.33
CA HIS A 50 -9.40 -14.48 6.34
C HIS A 50 -9.45 -13.75 7.70
N PRO A 51 -9.73 -14.45 8.83
CA PRO A 51 -9.92 -13.80 10.13
C PRO A 51 -8.68 -13.05 10.66
N LEU A 52 -7.49 -13.39 10.15
CA LEU A 52 -6.22 -12.72 10.50
C LEU A 52 -5.81 -11.61 9.52
N PHE A 53 -6.66 -11.28 8.54
CA PHE A 53 -6.37 -10.27 7.54
C PHE A 53 -7.44 -9.17 7.52
N GLY A 54 -6.99 -7.92 7.41
CA GLY A 54 -7.84 -6.76 7.22
C GLY A 54 -7.26 -5.88 6.14
N HIS A 55 -8.13 -5.25 5.35
CA HIS A 55 -7.76 -4.26 4.36
C HIS A 55 -8.71 -3.08 4.47
N VAL A 56 -8.13 -1.87 4.51
CA VAL A 56 -8.87 -0.61 4.56
C VAL A 56 -8.36 0.26 3.41
N THR A 57 -9.27 0.67 2.55
CA THR A 57 -8.99 1.68 1.51
C THR A 57 -9.36 3.04 2.05
N LEU A 58 -8.36 3.93 2.15
CA LEU A 58 -8.60 5.33 2.48
C LEU A 58 -9.06 6.05 1.21
N THR A 59 -10.27 6.62 1.23
CA THR A 59 -10.88 7.29 0.07
C THR A 59 -10.86 8.81 0.17
N ARG A 60 -10.58 9.35 1.36
CA ARG A 60 -10.51 10.79 1.63
C ARG A 60 -9.06 11.19 1.86
N SER A 61 -8.59 12.18 1.10
CA SER A 61 -7.30 12.82 1.36
C SER A 61 -7.49 13.92 2.40
N GLU A 62 -6.58 13.96 3.37
CA GLU A 62 -6.44 15.06 4.33
C GLU A 62 -5.07 15.70 4.09
N ARG A 63 -5.05 17.01 3.84
CA ARG A 63 -3.81 17.79 3.63
C ARG A 63 -3.85 18.99 4.57
N SER A 64 -2.70 19.36 5.13
CA SER A 64 -2.59 20.62 5.87
C SER A 64 -2.69 21.81 4.91
N GLU A 65 -3.06 22.98 5.42
CA GLU A 65 -3.11 24.21 4.63
C GLU A 65 -1.77 24.50 3.94
N ILE A 66 -0.65 24.22 4.63
CA ILE A 66 0.70 24.36 4.06
C ILE A 66 0.92 23.38 2.91
N ALA A 67 0.52 22.11 3.05
CA ALA A 67 0.70 21.12 2.00
C ALA A 67 -0.14 21.47 0.75
N ALA A 68 -1.37 21.97 0.95
CA ALA A 68 -2.20 22.47 -0.15
C ALA A 68 -1.54 23.67 -0.84
N LEU A 69 -1.07 24.66 -0.07
CA LEU A 69 -0.37 25.83 -0.61
C LEU A 69 0.87 25.44 -1.43
N VAL A 70 1.68 24.49 -0.95
CA VAL A 70 2.87 24.03 -1.66
C VAL A 70 2.51 23.34 -2.97
N THR A 71 1.48 22.48 -2.97
CA THR A 71 0.94 21.86 -4.19
C THR A 71 0.49 22.92 -5.18
N ASP A 72 -0.35 23.88 -4.77
CA ASP A 72 -0.91 24.91 -5.64
C ASP A 72 0.16 25.83 -6.26
N LEU A 73 1.28 26.06 -5.55
CA LEU A 73 2.34 26.95 -6.02
C LEU A 73 3.43 26.24 -6.83
N LEU A 74 3.60 24.91 -6.69
CA LEU A 74 4.74 24.18 -7.23
C LEU A 74 4.38 22.98 -8.14
N GLU A 75 3.12 22.52 -8.18
CA GLU A 75 2.67 21.59 -9.23
C GLU A 75 2.34 22.40 -10.50
N ASP A 76 3.18 22.26 -11.53
CA ASP A 76 2.96 22.81 -12.89
C ASP A 76 1.74 22.18 -13.60
#